data_AF-A0A4R9C4Z9-F1
#
_entry.id   AF-A0A4R9C4Z9-F1
#
_cell.length_a   1.000
_cell.length_b   1.000
_cell.length_c   1.000
_cell.angle_alpha   90.00
_cell.angle_beta   90.00
_cell.angle_gamma   90.00
#
_symmetry.space_group_name_H-M   'P 1'
#
loop_
_entity.id
_entity.type
_entity.pdbx_description
1 polymer ?
#
loop_
_entity_poly.entity_id
_entity_poly.type
_entity_poly.pdbx_seq_one_letter_code
_entity_poly.pdbx_strand_id
1 'polypeptide(L)' 'MLYLFNLLVPVLMIILGILTKNKPIKKINSFMGYRTELSMKSQKNWEIGQKLMGKVLLKAGIYLLFLSIIFIYIVEKFG' A
#
# COMPACT_ATOMS: atom_id res chain seq x y z
N MET A 1 -12.47 19.41 -10.28
CA MET A 1 -11.42 18.91 -11.21
C MET A 1 -10.00 18.99 -10.61
N LEU A 2 -9.61 20.08 -9.93
CA LEU A 2 -8.23 20.34 -9.48
C LEU A 2 -7.66 19.25 -8.54
N TYR A 3 -8.50 18.59 -7.75
CA TYR A 3 -8.06 17.67 -6.68
C TYR A 3 -8.03 16.19 -7.09
N LEU A 4 -8.38 15.84 -8.33
CA LEU A 4 -8.41 14.45 -8.79
C LEU A 4 -7.03 13.77 -8.73
N PHE A 5 -5.95 14.54 -8.86
CA PHE A 5 -4.58 14.03 -8.75
C PHE A 5 -4.29 13.42 -7.36
N ASN A 6 -5.01 13.84 -6.31
CA ASN A 6 -4.87 13.28 -4.97
C ASN A 6 -5.30 11.82 -4.88
N LEU A 7 -6.04 11.30 -5.87
CA LEU A 7 -6.42 9.89 -5.95
C LEU A 7 -5.27 8.99 -6.42
N LEU A 8 -4.20 9.56 -6.99
CA LEU A 8 -3.07 8.78 -7.51
C LEU A 8 -2.37 7.98 -6.40
N VAL A 9 -2.09 8.63 -5.26
CA VAL A 9 -1.41 8.00 -4.13
C VAL A 9 -2.18 6.79 -3.58
N PRO A 10 -3.46 6.89 -3.19
CA PRO A 10 -4.20 5.73 -2.68
C PRO A 10 -4.36 4.64 -3.73
N VAL A 11 -4.53 4.97 -5.01
CA VAL A 11 -4.58 3.98 -6.11
C VAL A 11 -3.26 3.22 -6.23
N LEU A 12 -2.12 3.92 -6.21
CA LEU A 12 -0.81 3.28 -6.23
C LEU A 12 -0.58 2.39 -5.01
N MET A 13 -1.00 2.82 -3.82
CA MET A 13 -0.94 1.99 -2.61
C MET A 13 -1.75 0.70 -2.77
N ILE A 14 -2.95 0.75 -3.35
CA ILE A 14 -3.78 -0.44 -3.62
C ILE A 14 -3.07 -1.37 -4.59
N ILE A 15 -2.57 -0.85 -5.71
CA ILE A 15 -1.88 -1.65 -6.74
C ILE A 15 -0.64 -2.32 -6.14
N LEU A 16 0.22 -1.55 -5.47
CA LEU A 16 1.43 -2.06 -4.83
C LEU A 16 1.11 -3.03 -3.69
N GLY A 17 0.04 -2.79 -2.93
CA GLY A 17 -0.44 -3.68 -1.87
C GLY A 17 -0.87 -5.04 -2.42
N ILE A 18 -1.63 -5.07 -3.51
CA ILE A 18 -2.04 -6.31 -4.20
C ILE A 18 -0.82 -7.04 -4.75
N LEU A 19 0.08 -6.34 -5.45
CA LEU A 19 1.29 -6.92 -6.01
C LEU A 19 2.18 -7.52 -4.93
N THR A 20 2.44 -6.79 -3.86
CA THR A 20 3.32 -7.26 -2.77
C THR A 20 2.69 -8.40 -1.98
N LYS A 21 1.36 -8.41 -1.81
CA LYS A 21 0.63 -9.50 -1.16
C LYS A 21 0.63 -10.79 -1.99
N ASN A 22 0.41 -10.71 -3.30
CA ASN A 22 0.21 -11.87 -4.17
C ASN A 22 1.50 -12.35 -4.83
N LYS A 23 2.41 -11.42 -5.13
CA LYS A 23 3.71 -11.64 -5.76
C LYS A 23 4.81 -10.97 -4.92
N PRO A 24 5.00 -11.38 -3.66
CA PRO A 24 6.06 -10.83 -2.82
C PRO A 24 7.43 -11.06 -3.46
N ILE A 25 8.38 -10.18 -3.15
CA ILE A 25 9.78 -10.37 -3.55
C ILE A 25 10.24 -11.73 -3.00
N LYS A 26 10.66 -12.63 -3.89
CA LYS A 26 10.87 -14.04 -3.52
C LYS A 26 12.15 -14.29 -2.73
N LYS A 27 13.13 -13.39 -2.80
CA LYS A 27 14.42 -13.57 -2.13
C LYS A 27 14.67 -12.45 -1.15
N ILE A 28 15.16 -12.81 0.03
CA ILE A 28 15.68 -11.85 1.00
C ILE A 28 16.78 -11.05 0.32
N ASN A 29 16.68 -9.73 0.42
CA ASN A 29 17.66 -8.81 -0.12
C ASN A 29 17.70 -7.54 0.74
N SER A 30 18.79 -6.78 0.64
CA SER A 30 19.01 -5.56 1.43
C SER A 30 18.41 -4.30 0.79
N PHE A 31 17.93 -4.36 -0.46
CA PHE A 31 17.55 -3.18 -1.24
C PHE A 31 16.03 -2.91 -1.23
N MET A 32 15.20 -3.93 -1.42
CA MET A 32 13.74 -3.81 -1.56
C MET A 32 12.97 -4.79 -0.67
N GLY A 33 11.75 -4.38 -0.30
CA GLY A 33 10.79 -5.16 0.49
C GLY A 33 10.74 -4.74 1.97
N TYR A 34 9.93 -5.45 2.73
CA TYR A 34 9.78 -5.28 4.17
C TYR A 34 10.95 -5.91 4.96
N ARG A 35 11.95 -5.09 5.30
CA ARG A 35 13.29 -5.49 5.80
C ARG A 35 13.46 -5.36 7.31
N THR A 36 12.45 -5.72 8.09
CA THR A 36 12.64 -5.81 9.55
C THR A 36 13.54 -7.00 9.88
N GLU A 37 14.30 -6.93 10.98
CA GLU A 37 15.17 -8.03 11.41
C GLU A 37 14.41 -9.35 11.47
N LEU A 38 13.20 -9.35 12.04
CA LEU A 38 12.34 -10.52 12.12
C LEU A 38 11.96 -11.09 10.74
N SER A 39 11.64 -10.23 9.78
CA SER A 39 11.29 -10.61 8.40
C SER A 39 12.49 -11.25 7.69
N MET A 40 13.70 -10.71 7.90
CA MET A 40 14.91 -11.18 7.22
C MET A 40 15.57 -12.43 7.86
N LYS A 41 15.11 -12.89 9.03
CA LYS A 41 15.68 -14.07 9.72
C LYS A 41 15.56 -15.38 8.96
N SER A 42 14.55 -15.55 8.12
CA SER A 42 14.35 -16.76 7.32
C SER A 42 13.48 -16.48 6.10
N GLN A 43 13.57 -17.33 5.08
CA GLN A 43 12.76 -17.20 3.88
C GLN A 43 11.25 -17.26 4.18
N LYS A 44 10.85 -18.09 5.15
CA LYS A 44 9.46 -18.18 5.62
C LYS A 44 9.00 -16.87 6.25
N ASN A 45 9.81 -16.28 7.14
CA ASN A 45 9.48 -15.01 7.79
C ASN A 45 9.43 -13.87 6.77
N TRP A 46 10.30 -13.91 5.78
CA TRP A 46 10.34 -12.93 4.70
C TRP A 46 9.04 -12.92 3.91
N GLU A 47 8.56 -14.09 3.48
CA GLU A 47 7.29 -14.21 2.76
C GLU A 47 6.10 -13.74 3.61
N ILE A 48 6.09 -14.06 4.91
CA ILE A 48 5.07 -13.59 5.84
C ILE A 48 5.12 -12.06 5.97
N GLY A 49 6.31 -11.49 6.15
CA GLY A 49 6.53 -10.05 6.28
C GLY A 49 6.06 -9.28 5.05
N GLN A 50 6.43 -9.73 3.85
CA GLN A 50 5.98 -9.10 2.60
C GLN A 50 4.45 -9.20 2.44
N LYS A 51 3.85 -10.36 2.73
CA LYS A 51 2.39 -10.54 2.65
C LYS A 51 1.65 -9.65 3.64
N LEU A 52 2.16 -9.50 4.86
CA LEU A 52 1.58 -8.60 5.87
C LEU A 52 1.69 -7.14 5.44
N MET A 53 2.86 -6.71 4.98
CA MET A 53 3.07 -5.37 4.43
C MET A 53 2.11 -5.08 3.28
N GLY A 54 1.96 -5.99 2.31
CA GLY A 54 1.02 -5.84 1.21
C GLY A 54 -0.45 -5.76 1.67
N LYS A 55 -0.85 -6.53 2.69
CA LYS A 55 -2.19 -6.45 3.30
C LYS A 55 -2.43 -5.10 3.97
N VAL A 56 -1.45 -4.58 4.72
CA VAL A 56 -1.55 -3.28 5.40
C VAL A 56 -1.63 -2.17 4.37
N LEU A 57 -0.75 -2.19 3.36
CA LEU A 57 -0.71 -1.18 2.30
C LEU A 57 -2.03 -1.14 1.50
N LEU A 58 -2.58 -2.32 1.18
CA LEU A 58 -3.88 -2.44 0.52
C LEU A 58 -5.02 -1.85 1.35
N LYS A 59 -5.10 -2.21 2.65
CA LYS A 59 -6.13 -1.65 3.54
C LYS A 59 -6.00 -0.14 3.66
N ALA A 60 -4.80 0.36 3.91
CA ALA A 60 -4.53 1.79 4.02
C ALA A 60 -4.88 2.54 2.73
N GLY A 61 -4.52 2.01 1.57
CA GLY A 61 -4.87 2.59 0.27
C GLY A 61 -6.38 2.67 0.06
N ILE A 62 -7.14 1.63 0.43
CA ILE A 62 -8.61 1.64 0.35
C ILE A 62 -9.20 2.70 1.28
N TYR A 63 -8.80 2.73 2.55
CA TYR A 63 -9.30 3.73 3.52
C TYR A 63 -8.99 5.15 3.05
N LEU A 64 -7.77 5.39 2.56
CA LEU A 64 -7.34 6.69 2.08
C LEU A 64 -8.10 7.08 0.80
N LEU A 65 -8.38 6.14 -0.11
CA LEU A 65 -9.17 6.38 -1.31
C LEU A 65 -10.58 6.89 -0.96
N PHE A 66 -11.26 6.22 -0.04
CA PHE A 66 -12.59 6.66 0.43
C PHE A 66 -12.54 8.04 1.06
N LEU A 67 -11.55 8.30 1.93
CA LEU A 67 -11.40 9.60 2.58
C LEU A 67 -11.11 10.71 1.56
N SER A 68 -10.26 10.46 0.57
CA SER A 68 -9.95 11.41 -0.50
C SER A 68 -11.19 11.73 -1.35
N ILE A 69 -12.01 10.73 -1.70
CA ILE A 69 -13.24 10.95 -2.46
C ILE A 69 -14.23 11.82 -1.66
N ILE A 70 -14.42 11.52 -0.37
CA ILE A 70 -15.30 12.32 0.51
C ILE A 70 -14.78 13.76 0.60
N PHE A 71 -13.47 13.95 0.80
CA PHE A 71 -12.85 15.26 0.86
C PHE A 71 -13.05 16.06 -0.43
N ILE A 72 -12.77 15.45 -1.59
CA ILE A 72 -12.98 16.09 -2.89
C ILE A 72 -14.44 16.51 -3.06
N TYR A 73 -15.39 15.64 -2.74
CA TYR A 73 -16.81 15.95 -2.84
C TYR A 73 -17.22 17.12 -1.96
N ILE A 74 -16.75 17.17 -0.71
CA ILE A 74 -17.06 18.28 0.22
C ILE A 74 -16.48 19.59 -0.31
N VAL A 75 -15.21 19.58 -0.71
CA VAL A 75 -14.53 20.79 -1.19
C VAL A 75 -15.16 21.30 -2.49
N GLU A 76 -15.48 20.43 -3.45
CA GLU A 76 -16.08 20.86 -4.72
C GLU A 76 -17.52 21.34 -4.57
N LYS A 77 -18.24 20.88 -3.54
CA LYS A 77 -19.64 21.27 -3.32
C LYS A 77 -19.80 22.50 -2.45
N PHE A 78 -18.89 22.74 -1.51
CA PHE A 78 -19.03 23.75 -0.46
C PHE A 78 -17.88 24.77 -0.38
N GLY A 79 -16.80 24.58 -1.15
CA GLY A 79 -15.70 25.54 -1.29
C GLY A 79 -15.83 26.33 -2.58
#